data_AF-A0A9N9M3Y7-F1
#
_entry.id   AF-A0A9N9M3Y7-F1
#
_cell.length_a   1.000
_cell.length_b   1.000
_cell.length_c   1.000
_cell.angle_alpha   90.00
_cell.angle_beta   90.00
_cell.angle_gamma   90.00
#
_symmetry.space_group_name_H-M   'P 1'
#
loop_
_entity.id
_entity.type
_entity.pdbx_description
1 polymer ?
#
loop_
_entity_poly.entity_id
_entity_poly.type
_entity_poly.pdbx_seq_one_letter_code
_entity_poly.pdbx_strand_id
1 'polypeptide(L)'
;MEVDRWQREGVLVENIKKEFRKLPEDMRGDSLSHETYRPFLEEARTYLSPEDQQVENWIDVDPEAKFESFELLRMVLMGTGPNPIQNLWVAFGFCVCQSEHEEGVLGGTFLRLLNHSVRGAVKCTFDKFWRAHHAGQLISLMDSYNLKINPRVKRFWSSPEERKFSVWYLKQFLAINEPAKLDELRFQSVRLDYGFDNCRELEDICTLMEIYKRLLLVVDPLKLHQACIEGRLFEFANPYHEMKPE
;
A
#
# COMPACT_ATOMS: atom_id res chain seq x y z
N MET A 1 16.05 -25.02 -13.66
CA MET A 1 15.59 -26.22 -14.41
C MET A 1 14.20 -26.68 -13.98
N GLU A 2 13.84 -26.67 -12.68
CA GLU A 2 12.49 -27.10 -12.25
C GLU A 2 11.38 -26.04 -12.49
N VAL A 3 11.67 -24.76 -12.26
CA VAL A 3 10.71 -23.66 -12.45
C VAL A 3 10.23 -23.55 -13.91
N ASP A 4 11.16 -23.64 -14.87
CA ASP A 4 10.85 -23.58 -16.31
C ASP A 4 10.00 -24.78 -16.77
N ARG A 5 10.22 -25.95 -16.15
CA ARG A 5 9.40 -27.14 -16.37
C ARG A 5 7.99 -26.94 -15.82
N TRP A 6 7.86 -26.43 -14.59
CA TRP A 6 6.55 -26.19 -13.98
C TRP A 6 5.73 -25.13 -14.73
N GLN A 7 6.40 -24.14 -15.35
CA GLN A 7 5.75 -23.18 -16.24
C GLN A 7 5.14 -23.85 -17.48
N ARG A 8 5.90 -24.73 -18.16
CA ARG A 8 5.40 -25.44 -19.35
C ARG A 8 4.30 -26.44 -19.03
N GLU A 9 4.35 -27.04 -17.85
CA GLU A 9 3.36 -28.02 -17.38
C GLU A 9 2.11 -27.36 -16.75
N GLY A 10 2.07 -26.03 -16.60
CA GLY A 10 0.95 -25.30 -16.01
C GLY A 10 0.78 -25.49 -14.50
N VAL A 11 1.77 -26.10 -13.83
CA VAL A 11 1.75 -26.45 -12.39
C VAL A 11 2.66 -25.55 -11.54
N LEU A 12 3.12 -24.44 -12.12
CA LEU A 12 4.07 -23.51 -11.49
C LEU A 12 3.62 -23.06 -10.10
N VAL A 13 2.38 -22.58 -10.00
CA VAL A 13 1.85 -22.02 -8.76
C VAL A 13 1.70 -23.10 -7.68
N GLU A 14 1.19 -24.28 -8.03
CA GLU A 14 1.05 -25.39 -7.08
C GLU A 14 2.40 -25.86 -6.54
N ASN A 15 3.40 -25.99 -7.41
CA ASN A 15 4.72 -26.46 -7.01
C ASN A 15 5.48 -25.42 -6.19
N ILE A 16 5.39 -24.13 -6.54
CA ILE A 16 5.95 -23.05 -5.69
C ILE A 16 5.31 -23.08 -4.30
N LYS A 17 3.98 -23.21 -4.20
CA LYS A 17 3.29 -23.32 -2.90
C LYS A 17 3.74 -24.54 -2.11
N LYS A 18 3.91 -25.68 -2.79
CA LYS A 18 4.37 -26.92 -2.17
C LYS A 18 5.79 -26.78 -1.62
N GLU A 19 6.70 -26.16 -2.36
CA GLU A 19 8.07 -25.92 -1.89
C GLU A 19 8.13 -24.87 -0.77
N PHE A 20 7.36 -23.78 -0.89
CA PHE A 20 7.28 -22.75 0.15
C PHE A 20 6.78 -23.30 1.49
N ARG A 21 5.82 -24.23 1.48
CA ARG A 21 5.31 -24.91 2.68
C ARG A 21 6.32 -25.84 3.35
N LYS A 22 7.40 -26.23 2.67
CA LYS A 22 8.49 -27.01 3.27
C LYS A 22 9.46 -26.15 4.07
N LEU A 23 9.48 -24.83 3.85
CA LEU A 23 10.31 -23.92 4.62
C LEU A 23 9.77 -23.84 6.07
N PRO A 24 10.68 -23.82 7.07
CA PRO A 24 10.32 -23.45 8.45
C PRO A 24 9.52 -22.15 8.50
N GLU A 25 8.52 -22.07 9.39
CA GLU A 25 7.57 -20.95 9.41
C GLU A 25 8.24 -19.58 9.63
N ASP A 26 9.34 -19.55 10.37
CA ASP A 26 10.19 -18.39 10.63
C ASP A 26 11.05 -17.96 9.43
N MET A 27 11.24 -18.85 8.44
CA MET A 27 12.02 -18.56 7.23
C MET A 27 11.17 -18.13 6.02
N ARG A 28 9.87 -17.91 6.22
CA ARG A 28 8.92 -17.52 5.16
C ARG A 28 8.83 -16.00 4.91
N GLY A 29 9.62 -15.18 5.61
CA GLY A 29 9.67 -13.70 5.48
C GLY A 29 9.00 -12.97 6.66
N ASP A 30 9.72 -11.97 7.21
CA ASP A 30 9.55 -11.25 8.50
C ASP A 30 8.25 -10.38 8.57
N SER A 31 7.60 -9.99 9.69
CA SER A 31 8.00 -9.82 11.11
C SER A 31 6.76 -9.73 12.04
N LEU A 32 6.92 -10.22 13.28
CA LEU A 32 5.94 -10.65 14.30
C LEU A 32 5.44 -12.10 14.09
N SER A 33 5.55 -12.91 15.14
CA SER A 33 5.26 -14.35 15.08
C SER A 33 3.82 -14.61 14.64
N HIS A 34 3.59 -15.69 13.88
CA HIS A 34 2.26 -16.19 13.52
C HIS A 34 1.31 -16.24 14.73
N GLU A 35 1.85 -16.55 15.91
CA GLU A 35 1.13 -16.56 17.19
C GLU A 35 0.59 -15.18 17.61
N THR A 36 1.31 -14.09 17.32
CA THR A 36 0.89 -12.72 17.67
C THR A 36 -0.27 -12.25 16.80
N TYR A 37 -0.29 -12.66 15.53
CA TYR A 37 -1.32 -12.25 14.56
C TYR A 37 -2.56 -13.15 14.55
N ARG A 38 -2.41 -14.41 14.95
CA ARG A 38 -3.46 -15.42 14.88
C ARG A 38 -4.78 -14.99 15.54
N PRO A 39 -4.80 -14.37 16.74
CA PRO A 39 -6.06 -13.94 17.35
C PRO A 39 -6.82 -12.92 16.51
N PHE A 40 -6.11 -11.96 15.92
CA PHE A 40 -6.72 -10.93 15.07
C PHE A 40 -7.14 -11.46 13.71
N LEU A 41 -6.44 -12.47 13.20
CA LEU A 41 -6.86 -13.20 12.00
C LEU A 41 -8.17 -13.96 12.26
N GLU A 42 -8.25 -14.67 13.39
CA GLU A 42 -9.46 -15.38 13.81
C GLU A 42 -10.62 -14.40 14.06
N GLU A 43 -10.36 -13.26 14.70
CA GLU A 43 -11.34 -12.18 14.88
C GLU A 43 -11.80 -11.59 13.54
N ALA A 44 -10.88 -11.22 12.65
CA ALA A 44 -11.20 -10.69 11.32
C ALA A 44 -12.06 -11.66 10.52
N ARG A 45 -11.83 -12.97 10.64
CA ARG A 45 -12.65 -13.99 9.97
C ARG A 45 -14.12 -13.92 10.39
N THR A 46 -14.42 -13.56 11.63
CA THR A 46 -15.82 -13.47 12.10
C THR A 46 -16.65 -12.40 11.37
N TYR A 47 -15.99 -11.44 10.70
CA TYR A 47 -16.66 -10.39 9.91
C TYR A 47 -17.02 -10.84 8.50
N LEU A 48 -16.51 -11.98 8.05
CA LEU A 48 -16.69 -12.51 6.71
C LEU A 48 -18.01 -13.27 6.57
N SER A 49 -18.45 -13.48 5.32
CA SER A 49 -19.58 -14.38 5.06
C SER A 49 -19.23 -15.83 5.45
N PRO A 50 -20.21 -16.69 5.75
CA PRO A 50 -19.96 -18.09 6.12
C PRO A 50 -19.12 -18.88 5.12
N GLU A 51 -19.26 -18.56 3.83
CA GLU A 51 -18.47 -19.17 2.75
C GLU A 51 -17.01 -18.76 2.83
N ASP A 52 -16.75 -17.47 3.06
CA ASP A 52 -15.40 -16.91 3.12
C ASP A 52 -14.66 -17.31 4.41
N GLN A 53 -15.39 -17.54 5.52
CA GLN A 53 -14.79 -17.99 6.78
C GLN A 53 -13.98 -19.29 6.64
N GLN A 54 -14.38 -20.15 5.70
CA GLN A 54 -13.77 -21.46 5.44
C GLN A 54 -12.54 -21.39 4.53
N VAL A 55 -12.21 -20.23 3.96
CA VAL A 55 -11.05 -20.07 3.07
C VAL A 55 -9.77 -20.24 3.88
N GLU A 56 -9.03 -21.31 3.64
CA GLU A 56 -7.75 -21.56 4.32
C GLU A 56 -6.65 -20.62 3.81
N ASN A 57 -6.54 -20.45 2.48
CA ASN A 57 -5.50 -19.64 1.87
C ASN A 57 -6.03 -18.30 1.33
N TRP A 58 -5.82 -17.24 2.09
CA TRP A 58 -6.28 -15.89 1.74
C TRP A 58 -5.50 -15.21 0.61
N ILE A 59 -4.29 -15.69 0.33
CA ILE A 59 -3.42 -15.09 -0.70
C ILE A 59 -4.01 -15.26 -2.12
N ASP A 60 -4.84 -16.27 -2.34
CA ASP A 60 -5.42 -16.58 -3.66
C ASP A 60 -6.86 -16.07 -3.84
N VAL A 61 -7.35 -15.22 -2.93
CA VAL A 61 -8.74 -14.75 -2.98
C VAL A 61 -8.91 -13.74 -4.12
N ASP A 62 -9.76 -14.10 -5.08
CA ASP A 62 -10.25 -13.22 -6.13
C ASP A 62 -11.61 -12.60 -5.72
N PRO A 63 -11.82 -11.29 -5.92
CA PRO A 63 -10.89 -10.29 -6.44
C PRO A 63 -9.83 -9.85 -5.44
N GLU A 64 -8.68 -9.38 -5.93
CA GLU A 64 -7.57 -8.84 -5.12
C GLU A 64 -8.06 -7.80 -4.09
N ALA A 65 -9.01 -6.94 -4.49
CA ALA A 65 -9.61 -5.94 -3.60
C ALA A 65 -10.25 -6.54 -2.33
N LYS A 66 -10.69 -7.80 -2.37
CA LYS A 66 -11.25 -8.52 -1.22
C LYS A 66 -10.16 -8.95 -0.25
N PHE A 67 -9.05 -9.49 -0.77
CA PHE A 67 -7.86 -9.78 0.03
C PHE A 67 -7.31 -8.50 0.67
N GLU A 68 -7.15 -7.42 -0.10
CA GLU A 68 -6.67 -6.14 0.40
C GLU A 68 -7.58 -5.57 1.49
N SER A 69 -8.89 -5.68 1.31
CA SER A 69 -9.89 -5.24 2.30
C SER A 69 -9.83 -6.07 3.58
N PHE A 70 -9.59 -7.38 3.46
CA PHE A 70 -9.44 -8.27 4.60
C PHE A 70 -8.18 -7.95 5.39
N GLU A 71 -7.06 -7.72 4.71
CA GLU A 71 -5.81 -7.31 5.38
C GLU A 71 -5.97 -5.96 6.08
N LEU A 72 -6.63 -4.98 5.46
CA LEU A 72 -6.93 -3.72 6.13
C LEU A 72 -7.79 -3.93 7.39
N LEU A 73 -8.85 -4.74 7.31
CA LEU A 73 -9.70 -5.07 8.46
C LEU A 73 -8.85 -5.67 9.59
N ARG A 74 -7.99 -6.64 9.27
CA ARG A 74 -7.10 -7.28 10.25
C ARG A 74 -6.19 -6.26 10.94
N MET A 75 -5.55 -5.38 10.17
CA MET A 75 -4.70 -4.31 10.72
C MET A 75 -5.49 -3.35 11.63
N VAL A 76 -6.69 -2.98 11.18
CA VAL A 76 -7.59 -2.12 11.95
C VAL A 76 -7.99 -2.76 13.30
N LEU A 77 -8.29 -4.06 13.32
CA LEU A 77 -8.60 -4.79 14.57
C LEU A 77 -7.38 -4.86 15.51
N MET A 78 -6.17 -4.90 14.95
CA MET A 78 -4.93 -4.78 15.72
C MET A 78 -4.65 -3.38 16.26
N GLY A 79 -5.42 -2.37 15.84
CA GLY A 79 -5.15 -0.97 16.16
C GLY A 79 -3.96 -0.39 15.37
N THR A 80 -3.62 -1.00 14.23
CA THR A 80 -2.56 -0.53 13.33
C THR A 80 -3.14 -0.07 11.98
N GLY A 81 -2.35 0.66 11.21
CA GLY A 81 -2.68 1.05 9.84
C GLY A 81 -1.66 0.50 8.85
N PRO A 82 -1.99 0.46 7.55
CA PRO A 82 -1.02 0.16 6.50
C PRO A 82 0.23 1.04 6.63
N ASN A 83 1.40 0.45 6.44
CA ASN A 83 2.67 1.15 6.39
C ASN A 83 3.27 1.11 4.98
N PRO A 84 4.28 1.94 4.67
CA PRO A 84 4.86 2.03 3.33
C PRO A 84 5.39 0.72 2.73
N ILE A 85 5.79 -0.25 3.55
CA ILE A 85 6.25 -1.57 3.06
C ILE A 85 5.09 -2.32 2.37
N GLN A 86 3.84 -2.05 2.74
CA GLN A 86 2.66 -2.75 2.25
C GLN A 86 2.00 -2.02 1.07
N ASN A 87 1.53 -2.76 0.06
CA ASN A 87 0.79 -2.20 -1.08
C ASN A 87 -0.51 -1.49 -0.65
N LEU A 88 -1.09 -1.94 0.47
CA LEU A 88 -2.27 -1.35 1.11
C LEU A 88 -2.14 0.15 1.37
N TRP A 89 -0.91 0.64 1.62
CA TRP A 89 -0.65 2.06 1.87
C TRP A 89 -1.00 2.93 0.66
N VAL A 90 -0.75 2.42 -0.55
CA VAL A 90 -1.17 3.08 -1.79
C VAL A 90 -2.64 2.78 -2.09
N ALA A 91 -3.06 1.51 -1.99
CA ALA A 91 -4.42 1.07 -2.34
C ALA A 91 -5.51 1.85 -1.59
N PHE A 92 -5.32 2.06 -0.28
CA PHE A 92 -6.25 2.81 0.57
C PHE A 92 -5.90 4.29 0.72
N GLY A 93 -4.93 4.81 -0.02
CA GLY A 93 -4.64 6.25 -0.10
C GLY A 93 -3.91 6.84 1.10
N PHE A 94 -3.31 6.03 1.97
CA PHE A 94 -2.43 6.53 3.03
C PHE A 94 -1.22 7.27 2.44
N CYS A 95 -0.74 6.86 1.26
CA CYS A 95 0.34 7.53 0.54
C CYS A 95 0.09 9.02 0.22
N VAL A 96 -1.17 9.50 0.25
CA VAL A 96 -1.48 10.92 -0.01
C VAL A 96 -1.50 11.78 1.26
N CYS A 97 -1.43 11.16 2.43
CA CYS A 97 -1.25 11.85 3.69
C CYS A 97 0.12 12.54 3.73
N GLN A 98 0.18 13.67 4.45
CA GLN A 98 1.40 14.48 4.60
C GLN A 98 2.12 14.23 5.93
N SER A 99 1.48 13.55 6.87
CA SER A 99 2.04 13.26 8.18
C SER A 99 1.43 12.01 8.78
N GLU A 100 2.14 11.43 9.73
CA GLU A 100 1.65 10.31 10.55
C GLU A 100 0.32 10.66 11.25
N HIS A 101 0.11 11.92 11.60
CA HIS A 101 -1.16 12.37 12.16
C HIS A 101 -2.32 12.23 11.16
N GLU A 102 -2.12 12.65 9.91
CA GLU A 102 -3.13 12.48 8.86
C GLU A 102 -3.39 10.99 8.57
N GLU A 103 -2.34 10.16 8.56
CA GLU A 103 -2.46 8.70 8.42
C GLU A 103 -3.25 8.09 9.58
N GLY A 104 -2.98 8.53 10.82
CA GLY A 104 -3.71 8.11 12.01
C GLY A 104 -5.20 8.49 11.97
N VAL A 105 -5.54 9.68 11.46
CA VAL A 105 -6.94 10.09 11.25
C VAL A 105 -7.63 9.23 10.20
N LEU A 106 -6.95 8.89 9.11
CA LEU A 106 -7.47 7.98 8.08
C LEU A 106 -7.68 6.56 8.63
N GLY A 107 -6.68 6.03 9.33
CA GLY A 107 -6.76 4.73 10.03
C GLY A 107 -7.90 4.68 11.05
N GLY A 108 -8.05 5.73 11.87
CA GLY A 108 -9.17 5.87 12.80
C GLY A 108 -10.54 5.94 12.12
N THR A 109 -10.60 6.43 10.88
CA THR A 109 -11.82 6.44 10.08
C THR A 109 -12.19 5.04 9.61
N PHE A 110 -11.23 4.26 9.12
CA PHE A 110 -11.44 2.84 8.82
C PHE A 110 -11.80 2.03 10.08
N LEU A 111 -11.17 2.32 11.21
CA LEU A 111 -11.52 1.72 12.51
C LEU A 111 -12.98 1.93 12.88
N ARG A 112 -13.49 3.16 12.76
CA ARG A 112 -14.90 3.44 13.03
C ARG A 112 -15.84 2.78 12.03
N LEU A 113 -15.42 2.56 10.79
CA LEU A 113 -16.22 1.91 9.76
C LEU A 113 -16.29 0.38 9.98
N LEU A 114 -15.17 -0.24 10.33
CA LEU A 114 -14.98 -1.68 10.26
C LEU A 114 -15.04 -2.39 11.62
N ASN A 115 -14.54 -1.76 12.69
CA ASN A 115 -14.55 -2.37 14.02
C ASN A 115 -15.85 -2.00 14.75
N HIS A 116 -16.73 -2.97 14.97
CA HIS A 116 -18.04 -2.70 15.56
C HIS A 116 -18.00 -2.53 17.08
N SER A 117 -16.86 -2.83 17.70
CA SER A 117 -16.65 -2.76 19.14
C SER A 117 -16.23 -1.36 19.62
N VAL A 118 -15.83 -0.46 18.71
CA VAL A 118 -15.39 0.89 19.11
C VAL A 118 -16.57 1.86 19.29
N ARG A 119 -16.43 2.78 20.24
CA ARG A 119 -17.43 3.82 20.48
C ARG A 119 -17.57 4.73 19.26
N GLY A 120 -18.81 4.88 18.76
CA GLY A 120 -19.07 5.67 17.56
C GLY A 120 -18.78 4.92 16.26
N ALA A 121 -18.68 3.58 16.32
CA ALA A 121 -18.65 2.72 15.16
C ALA A 121 -19.94 2.82 14.35
N VAL A 122 -19.77 2.80 13.03
CA VAL A 122 -20.84 2.76 12.06
C VAL A 122 -20.78 1.38 11.44
N LYS A 123 -21.71 0.49 11.84
CA LYS A 123 -21.66 -0.96 11.56
C LYS A 123 -21.74 -1.28 10.06
N CYS A 124 -20.64 -1.08 9.33
CA CYS A 124 -20.50 -1.51 7.95
C CYS A 124 -20.11 -2.98 7.94
N THR A 125 -20.85 -3.78 7.19
CA THR A 125 -20.48 -5.18 6.94
C THR A 125 -19.22 -5.24 6.09
N PHE A 126 -18.39 -6.27 6.27
CA PHE A 126 -17.24 -6.50 5.42
C PHE A 126 -17.61 -6.58 3.93
N ASP A 127 -18.71 -7.27 3.58
CA ASP A 127 -19.18 -7.38 2.20
C ASP A 127 -19.41 -6.04 1.50
N LYS A 128 -20.12 -5.14 2.19
CA LYS A 128 -20.36 -3.79 1.69
C LYS A 128 -19.05 -3.03 1.52
N PHE A 129 -18.10 -3.20 2.45
CA PHE A 129 -16.81 -2.52 2.39
C PHE A 129 -15.96 -2.99 1.20
N TRP A 130 -15.68 -4.29 1.08
CA TRP A 130 -14.78 -4.77 0.04
C TRP A 130 -15.36 -4.57 -1.37
N ARG A 131 -16.70 -4.68 -1.53
CA ARG A 131 -17.36 -4.39 -2.81
C ARG A 131 -17.27 -2.92 -3.19
N ALA A 132 -17.43 -2.02 -2.21
CA ALA A 132 -17.24 -0.59 -2.46
C ALA A 132 -15.78 -0.28 -2.80
N HIS A 133 -14.81 -0.94 -2.16
CA HIS A 133 -13.40 -0.83 -2.51
C HIS A 133 -13.16 -1.26 -3.97
N HIS A 134 -13.58 -2.47 -4.32
CA HIS A 134 -13.47 -3.03 -5.67
C HIS A 134 -14.11 -2.14 -6.75
N ALA A 135 -15.27 -1.55 -6.45
CA ALA A 135 -15.99 -0.67 -7.36
C ALA A 135 -15.48 0.78 -7.41
N GLY A 136 -14.45 1.14 -6.61
CA GLY A 136 -13.99 2.53 -6.50
C GLY A 136 -14.99 3.47 -5.83
N GLN A 137 -15.88 2.95 -4.99
CA GLN A 137 -16.98 3.66 -4.33
C GLN A 137 -16.73 3.95 -2.85
N LEU A 138 -15.47 3.94 -2.39
CA LEU A 138 -15.11 4.22 -1.00
C LEU A 138 -15.61 5.59 -0.54
N ILE A 139 -15.58 6.62 -1.39
CA ILE A 139 -16.10 7.96 -1.05
C ILE A 139 -17.58 7.89 -0.71
N SER A 140 -18.39 7.32 -1.60
CA SER A 140 -19.84 7.16 -1.41
C SER A 140 -20.15 6.33 -0.15
N LEU A 141 -19.36 5.28 0.11
CA LEU A 141 -19.49 4.48 1.32
C LEU A 141 -19.25 5.32 2.58
N MET A 142 -18.15 6.07 2.63
CA MET A 142 -17.78 6.91 3.78
C MET A 142 -18.84 8.00 4.02
N ASP A 143 -19.29 8.65 2.96
CA ASP A 143 -20.33 9.69 3.02
C ASP A 143 -21.66 9.11 3.52
N SER A 144 -22.04 7.88 3.13
CA SER A 144 -23.27 7.22 3.61
C SER A 144 -23.28 6.98 5.13
N TYR A 145 -22.10 6.96 5.76
CA TYR A 145 -21.95 6.82 7.22
C TYR A 145 -21.54 8.14 7.91
N ASN A 146 -21.57 9.27 7.20
CA ASN A 146 -21.15 10.58 7.68
C ASN A 146 -19.69 10.60 8.20
N LEU A 147 -18.82 9.78 7.61
CA LEU A 147 -17.41 9.74 7.94
C LEU A 147 -16.67 10.80 7.13
N LYS A 148 -15.99 11.71 7.83
CA LYS A 148 -15.20 12.77 7.19
C LYS A 148 -13.88 12.19 6.68
N ILE A 149 -13.63 12.36 5.39
CA ILE A 149 -12.38 11.97 4.73
C ILE A 149 -11.62 13.22 4.30
N ASN A 150 -10.29 13.19 4.44
CA ASN A 150 -9.41 14.26 3.99
C ASN A 150 -9.66 14.56 2.49
N PRO A 151 -9.81 15.83 2.07
CA PRO A 151 -10.03 16.19 0.67
C PRO A 151 -8.98 15.62 -0.31
N ARG A 152 -7.71 15.48 0.11
CA ARG A 152 -6.65 14.87 -0.71
C ARG A 152 -6.92 13.40 -0.98
N VAL A 153 -7.33 12.66 0.06
CA VAL A 153 -7.71 11.25 -0.05
C VAL A 153 -8.95 11.10 -0.92
N LYS A 154 -9.95 11.98 -0.76
CA LYS A 154 -11.14 12.00 -1.65
C LYS A 154 -10.73 12.22 -3.11
N ARG A 155 -9.87 13.21 -3.39
CA ARG A 155 -9.38 13.46 -4.75
C ARG A 155 -8.68 12.24 -5.35
N PHE A 156 -7.81 11.60 -4.56
CA PHE A 156 -7.09 10.40 -4.95
C PHE A 156 -8.04 9.24 -5.30
N TRP A 157 -9.04 8.97 -4.45
CA TRP A 157 -10.04 7.92 -4.74
C TRP A 157 -10.95 8.25 -5.93
N SER A 158 -11.25 9.53 -6.18
CA SER A 158 -12.06 9.96 -7.32
C SER A 158 -11.35 9.84 -8.67
N SER A 159 -10.03 9.63 -8.67
CA SER A 159 -9.21 9.73 -9.88
C SER A 159 -8.46 8.42 -10.16
N PRO A 160 -9.11 7.42 -10.78
CA PRO A 160 -8.50 6.11 -11.03
C PRO A 160 -7.15 6.16 -11.76
N GLU A 161 -6.96 7.12 -12.66
CA GLU A 161 -5.68 7.32 -13.36
C GLU A 161 -4.61 7.92 -12.44
N GLU A 162 -4.94 8.94 -11.62
CA GLU A 162 -3.99 9.51 -10.66
C GLU A 162 -3.49 8.45 -9.68
N ARG A 163 -4.29 7.44 -9.32
CA ARG A 163 -3.87 6.35 -8.43
C ARG A 163 -2.74 5.48 -8.99
N LYS A 164 -2.57 5.46 -10.33
CA LYS A 164 -1.53 4.69 -11.01
C LYS A 164 -0.24 5.48 -11.20
N PHE A 165 -0.22 6.75 -10.80
CA PHE A 165 0.96 7.59 -11.00
C PHE A 165 2.16 7.08 -10.22
N SER A 166 3.31 7.02 -10.89
CA SER A 166 4.56 6.52 -10.33
C SER A 166 5.05 7.32 -9.12
N VAL A 167 4.58 8.56 -8.95
CA VAL A 167 4.97 9.41 -7.81
C VAL A 167 4.51 8.84 -6.47
N TRP A 168 3.42 8.06 -6.43
CA TRP A 168 2.99 7.40 -5.21
C TRP A 168 3.93 6.27 -4.81
N TYR A 169 4.47 5.55 -5.79
CA TYR A 169 5.51 4.55 -5.58
C TYR A 169 6.86 5.18 -5.24
N LEU A 170 7.17 6.37 -5.77
CA LEU A 170 8.31 7.17 -5.32
C LEU A 170 8.14 7.53 -3.84
N LYS A 171 7.00 8.12 -3.44
CA LYS A 171 6.71 8.42 -2.02
C LYS A 171 6.86 7.17 -1.16
N GLN A 172 6.35 6.04 -1.62
CA GLN A 172 6.43 4.78 -0.89
C GLN A 172 7.87 4.30 -0.71
N PHE A 173 8.67 4.29 -1.78
CA PHE A 173 10.09 3.93 -1.72
C PHE A 173 10.87 4.83 -0.74
N LEU A 174 10.63 6.15 -0.79
CA LEU A 174 11.28 7.11 0.09
C LEU A 174 10.88 6.93 1.56
N ALA A 175 9.61 6.58 1.82
CA ALA A 175 9.09 6.35 3.16
C ALA A 175 9.58 5.03 3.77
N ILE A 176 9.80 4.00 2.95
CA ILE A 176 10.48 2.76 3.36
C ILE A 176 11.93 3.06 3.79
N ASN A 177 12.60 3.99 3.09
CA ASN A 177 13.96 4.43 3.42
C ASN A 177 15.01 3.31 3.41
N GLU A 178 14.86 2.33 2.52
CA GLU A 178 15.81 1.23 2.32
C GLU A 178 16.26 1.19 0.86
N PRO A 179 17.44 1.74 0.52
CA PRO A 179 17.92 1.80 -0.87
C PRO A 179 18.00 0.43 -1.56
N ALA A 180 18.28 -0.63 -0.81
CA ALA A 180 18.37 -2.01 -1.31
C ALA A 180 17.05 -2.54 -1.90
N LYS A 181 15.90 -1.95 -1.55
CA LYS A 181 14.59 -2.35 -2.08
C LYS A 181 14.30 -1.77 -3.47
N LEU A 182 15.12 -0.86 -3.98
CA LEU A 182 14.91 -0.22 -5.28
C LEU A 182 14.82 -1.24 -6.44
N ASP A 183 15.50 -2.38 -6.34
CA ASP A 183 15.48 -3.44 -7.35
C ASP A 183 14.21 -4.30 -7.33
N GLU A 184 13.31 -4.13 -6.36
CA GLU A 184 12.04 -4.82 -6.34
C GLU A 184 11.15 -4.37 -7.52
N LEU A 185 10.47 -5.32 -8.17
CA LEU A 185 9.65 -5.08 -9.36
C LEU A 185 8.61 -3.95 -9.18
N ARG A 186 8.06 -3.80 -7.98
CA ARG A 186 7.09 -2.75 -7.63
C ARG A 186 7.63 -1.33 -7.80
N PHE A 187 8.95 -1.14 -7.78
CA PHE A 187 9.61 0.16 -7.94
C PHE A 187 10.23 0.35 -9.34
N GLN A 188 9.87 -0.50 -10.30
CA GLN A 188 10.33 -0.36 -11.68
C GLN A 188 9.98 1.01 -12.28
N SER A 189 8.77 1.51 -12.02
CA SER A 189 8.38 2.86 -12.45
C SER A 189 9.21 3.94 -11.76
N VAL A 190 9.57 3.76 -10.48
CA VAL A 190 10.42 4.71 -9.75
C VAL A 190 11.78 4.85 -10.41
N ARG A 191 12.36 3.71 -10.82
CA ARG A 191 13.66 3.64 -11.47
C ARG A 191 13.72 4.40 -12.79
N LEU A 192 12.73 4.14 -13.65
CA LEU A 192 12.64 4.71 -14.98
C LEU A 192 12.27 6.19 -14.95
N ASP A 193 11.28 6.54 -14.13
CA ASP A 193 10.64 7.85 -14.17
C ASP A 193 11.49 8.91 -13.44
N TYR A 194 12.14 8.55 -12.33
CA TYR A 194 12.79 9.52 -11.45
C TYR A 194 14.32 9.51 -11.53
N GLY A 195 14.88 8.83 -12.54
CA GLY A 195 16.29 8.91 -12.88
C GLY A 195 17.21 8.01 -12.07
N PHE A 196 16.67 7.10 -11.24
CA PHE A 196 17.50 6.17 -10.46
C PHE A 196 18.24 5.14 -11.33
N ASP A 197 17.74 4.81 -12.53
CA ASP A 197 18.49 3.96 -13.47
C ASP A 197 19.80 4.61 -13.97
N ASN A 198 19.98 5.92 -13.76
CA ASN A 198 21.23 6.61 -14.08
C ASN A 198 22.23 6.63 -12.90
N CYS A 199 21.81 6.20 -11.70
CA CYS A 199 22.70 6.07 -10.54
C CYS A 199 23.68 4.92 -10.75
N ARG A 200 24.96 5.14 -10.45
CA ARG A 200 26.02 4.13 -10.62
C ARG A 200 26.39 3.48 -9.30
N GLU A 201 26.30 4.23 -8.22
CA GLU A 201 26.70 3.79 -6.88
C GLU A 201 25.58 4.00 -5.86
N LEU A 202 25.68 3.33 -4.71
CA LEU A 202 24.72 3.47 -3.61
C LEU A 202 24.63 4.93 -3.13
N GLU A 203 25.74 5.67 -3.18
CA GLU A 203 25.78 7.08 -2.81
C GLU A 203 24.90 7.95 -3.72
N ASP A 204 24.86 7.68 -5.03
CA ASP A 204 23.98 8.36 -5.98
C ASP A 204 22.51 8.13 -5.62
N ILE A 205 22.15 6.88 -5.29
CA ILE A 205 20.80 6.49 -4.90
C ILE A 205 20.39 7.22 -3.62
N CYS A 206 21.22 7.16 -2.57
CA CYS A 206 20.97 7.83 -1.30
C CYS A 206 20.82 9.35 -1.48
N THR A 207 21.68 9.96 -2.30
CA THR A 207 21.61 11.40 -2.61
C THR A 207 20.30 11.74 -3.31
N LEU A 208 19.92 10.97 -4.33
CA LEU A 208 18.69 11.21 -5.08
C LEU A 208 17.43 10.97 -4.22
N MET A 209 17.45 9.97 -3.34
CA MET A 209 16.41 9.76 -2.33
C MET A 209 16.25 11.00 -1.43
N GLU A 210 17.34 11.55 -0.94
CA GLU A 210 17.32 12.73 -0.07
C GLU A 210 16.79 13.98 -0.80
N ILE A 211 17.19 14.17 -2.06
CA ILE A 211 16.66 15.25 -2.92
C ILE A 211 15.14 15.13 -3.04
N TYR A 212 14.63 13.96 -3.42
CA TYR A 212 13.18 13.78 -3.59
C TYR A 212 12.41 13.84 -2.28
N LYS A 213 12.97 13.38 -1.15
CA LYS A 213 12.35 13.54 0.17
C LYS A 213 12.13 15.01 0.48
N ARG A 214 13.17 15.83 0.36
CA ARG A 214 13.07 17.28 0.60
C ARG A 214 12.11 17.95 -0.36
N LEU A 215 12.18 17.60 -1.64
CA LEU A 215 11.31 18.17 -2.67
C LEU A 215 9.84 17.89 -2.36
N LEU A 216 9.49 16.66 -1.98
CA LEU A 216 8.12 16.24 -1.67
C LEU A 216 7.55 16.83 -0.37
N LEU A 217 8.37 17.48 0.46
CA LEU A 217 7.88 18.28 1.60
C LEU A 217 7.24 19.60 1.15
N VAL A 218 7.70 20.16 0.02
CA VAL A 218 7.34 21.52 -0.40
C VAL A 218 6.55 21.57 -1.71
N VAL A 219 6.56 20.51 -2.51
CA VAL A 219 5.83 20.45 -3.79
C VAL A 219 4.59 19.57 -3.73
N ASP A 220 3.66 19.82 -4.65
CA ASP A 220 2.57 18.90 -4.93
C ASP A 220 3.12 17.68 -5.70
N PRO A 221 3.00 16.44 -5.18
CA PRO A 221 3.47 15.23 -5.86
C PRO A 221 2.92 15.09 -7.28
N LEU A 222 1.70 15.56 -7.54
CA LEU A 222 1.10 15.49 -8.87
C LEU A 222 1.80 16.41 -9.88
N LYS A 223 2.32 17.55 -9.41
CA LYS A 223 3.14 18.43 -10.26
C LYS A 223 4.51 17.82 -10.55
N LEU A 224 5.10 17.11 -9.59
CA LEU A 224 6.34 16.37 -9.81
C LEU A 224 6.13 15.26 -10.85
N HIS A 225 5.02 14.52 -10.76
CA HIS A 225 4.68 13.52 -11.76
C HIS A 225 4.48 14.13 -13.16
N GLN A 226 3.82 15.28 -13.25
CA GLN A 226 3.66 15.98 -14.53
C GLN A 226 5.02 16.42 -15.10
N ALA A 227 5.92 16.95 -14.27
CA ALA A 227 7.27 17.30 -14.70
C ALA A 227 8.07 16.09 -15.18
N CYS A 228 7.86 14.91 -14.57
CA CYS A 228 8.41 13.64 -15.05
C CYS A 228 7.91 13.31 -16.46
N ILE A 229 6.59 13.33 -16.69
CA ILE A 229 6.00 13.04 -18.00
C ILE A 229 6.53 13.99 -19.08
N GLU A 230 6.80 15.24 -18.71
CA GLU A 230 7.31 16.27 -19.61
C GLU A 230 8.83 16.22 -19.82
N GLY A 231 9.55 15.33 -19.13
CA GLY A 231 11.01 15.25 -19.19
C GLY A 231 11.71 16.45 -18.57
N ARG A 232 11.08 17.14 -17.61
CA ARG A 232 11.55 18.40 -17.00
C ARG A 232 11.80 18.31 -15.50
N LEU A 233 12.21 17.14 -15.01
CA LEU A 233 12.47 16.92 -13.59
C LEU A 233 13.53 17.86 -13.02
N PHE A 234 14.61 18.09 -13.78
CA PHE A 234 15.68 18.99 -13.35
C PHE A 234 15.18 20.43 -13.24
N GLU A 235 14.50 20.95 -14.27
CA GLU A 235 13.96 22.31 -14.25
C GLU A 235 12.91 22.49 -13.14
N PHE A 236 12.14 21.45 -12.85
CA PHE A 236 11.17 21.45 -11.77
C PHE A 236 11.83 21.46 -10.38
N ALA A 237 12.90 20.69 -10.19
CA ALA A 237 13.60 20.56 -8.91
C ALA A 237 14.61 21.69 -8.64
N ASN A 238 15.18 22.29 -9.69
CA ASN A 238 16.23 23.31 -9.61
C ASN A 238 15.88 24.51 -8.71
N PRO A 239 14.65 25.06 -8.70
CA PRO A 239 14.28 26.15 -7.78
C PRO A 239 14.37 25.78 -6.29
N TYR A 240 14.45 24.49 -5.95
CA TYR A 240 14.46 23.99 -4.59
C TYR A 240 15.86 23.54 -4.13
N HIS A 241 16.93 23.82 -4.90
CA HIS A 241 18.29 23.39 -4.57
C HIS A 241 18.86 23.95 -3.24
N GLU A 242 18.32 25.06 -2.73
CA GLU A 242 18.75 25.70 -1.46
C GLU A 242 18.04 25.14 -0.21
N MET A 243 17.28 24.03 -0.31
CA MET A 243 16.57 23.45 0.83
C MET A 243 17.51 23.08 1.99
N LYS A 244 17.53 23.93 3.03
CA LYS A 244 18.30 23.72 4.27
C LYS A 244 17.80 22.45 4.97
N PRO A 245 18.70 21.61 5.53
CA PRO A 245 18.29 20.53 6.42
C PRO A 245 17.67 21.11 7.70
N GLU A 246 16.54 20.55 8.14
CA GLU A 246 16.05 20.70 9.51
C GLU A 246 16.91 19.89 10.50
#